data_AF-A0A2E4RMH1-F1
#
_entry.id   AF-A0A2E4RMH1-F1
#
_cell.length_a   1.000
_cell.length_b   1.000
_cell.length_c   1.000
_cell.angle_alpha   90.00
_cell.angle_beta   90.00
_cell.angle_gamma   90.00
#
_symmetry.space_group_name_H-M   'P 1'
#
loop_
_entity.id
_entity.type
_entity.pdbx_description
1 polymer ?
#
loop_
_entity_poly.entity_id
_entity_poly.type
_entity_poly.pdbx_seq_one_letter_code
_entity_poly.pdbx_strand_id
1 'polypeptide(L)'
;MPDDSPKLHSGVPIERVVAGGEGLGRLSDGRVVFVRGGIPGDLATIEVVDERRDWARAVITSVEAGSTKRGSPTCPARGAGCGGCDWAEILPQHHLELKAGIVVEALRRTAKMDRKPEIGASVARNNYRSSVRVIGTADHRAGFRRAAEDTSVPADRCEIAVPVLAEMIESITVDPGLEVTLRASVATGEVTARWDDRLGNVDGLPASVHIGPDASLIEQVAGVDLVVSAGSFFQSGPQAADLLVDAVSRHAPELASARAVVDAYGGIGLFAATAVPSEVDVWVVETSRAALADARINLDGREGRSEFAQGEFGRWRPVRGDLRPEVVIADPARSGLGRPGVSAVVRAQPEVLVLVSCDPVSFARDAALLEKEGFRLERCEALDLFPGTHHVEVVSRFVRTGTLAP
;
A
#
# COMPACT_ATOMS: atom_id res chain seq x y z
N MET A 1 -19.88 22.19 34.40
CA MET A 1 -19.31 22.44 33.06
C MET A 1 -18.05 21.59 33.00
N PRO A 2 -17.91 20.67 32.03
CA PRO A 2 -16.61 20.06 31.77
C PRO A 2 -15.58 21.17 31.59
N ASP A 3 -14.40 20.99 32.16
CA ASP A 3 -13.28 21.89 31.93
C ASP A 3 -12.79 21.67 30.49
N ASP A 4 -13.23 22.54 29.57
CA ASP A 4 -12.86 22.55 28.14
C ASP A 4 -11.48 23.19 27.91
N SER A 5 -10.66 23.37 28.95
CA SER A 5 -9.29 23.84 28.77
C SER A 5 -8.44 22.77 28.06
N PRO A 6 -7.57 23.18 27.10
CA PRO A 6 -6.75 22.24 26.36
C PRO A 6 -5.80 21.49 27.30
N LYS A 7 -5.85 20.16 27.25
CA LYS A 7 -5.02 19.27 28.07
C LYS A 7 -3.62 19.19 27.48
N LEU A 8 -2.79 20.17 27.85
CA LEU A 8 -1.42 20.28 27.40
C LEU A 8 -0.46 19.48 28.29
N HIS A 9 0.43 18.74 27.65
CA HIS A 9 1.55 18.05 28.30
C HIS A 9 2.84 18.48 27.63
N SER A 10 3.73 19.14 28.38
CA SER A 10 5.06 19.57 27.90
C SER A 10 6.12 18.50 28.13
N GLY A 11 7.19 18.54 27.33
CA GLY A 11 8.35 17.68 27.50
C GLY A 11 8.07 16.19 27.30
N VAL A 12 7.11 15.81 26.43
CA VAL A 12 6.79 14.41 26.18
C VAL A 12 7.79 13.83 25.17
N PRO A 13 8.60 12.83 25.56
CA PRO A 13 9.54 12.19 24.65
C PRO A 13 8.80 11.22 23.70
N ILE A 14 9.13 11.29 22.42
CA ILE A 14 8.63 10.34 21.42
C ILE A 14 9.66 9.22 21.25
N GLU A 15 9.26 7.98 21.58
CA GLU A 15 10.16 6.83 21.64
C GLU A 15 10.31 6.13 20.28
N ARG A 16 9.19 5.93 19.57
CA ARG A 16 9.11 5.17 18.32
C ARG A 16 7.87 5.57 17.51
N VAL A 17 7.78 5.11 16.26
CA VAL A 17 6.54 5.15 15.48
C VAL A 17 5.84 3.79 15.55
N VAL A 18 4.52 3.79 15.43
CA VAL A 18 3.71 2.56 15.42
C VAL A 18 2.88 2.45 14.14
N ALA A 19 2.21 1.30 13.97
CA ALA A 19 1.26 1.11 12.88
C ALA A 19 0.20 2.23 12.89
N GLY A 20 -0.03 2.85 11.73
CA GLY A 20 -0.83 4.07 11.59
C GLY A 20 -0.02 5.37 11.59
N GLY A 21 1.30 5.30 11.75
CA GLY A 21 2.21 6.44 11.53
C GLY A 21 2.37 7.40 12.69
N GLU A 22 1.64 7.20 13.79
CA GLU A 22 1.72 8.03 14.98
C GLU A 22 2.99 7.74 15.79
N GLY A 23 3.57 8.78 16.39
CA GLY A 23 4.61 8.65 17.40
C GLY A 23 4.03 8.06 18.68
N LEU A 24 4.79 7.24 19.39
CA LEU A 24 4.39 6.68 20.68
C LEU A 24 5.31 7.21 21.77
N GLY A 25 4.70 7.75 22.82
CA GLY A 25 5.39 8.19 24.04
C GLY A 25 4.61 7.76 25.29
N ARG A 26 4.97 8.35 26.42
CA ARG A 26 4.28 8.14 27.70
C ARG A 26 4.04 9.47 28.40
N LEU A 27 2.84 9.62 28.95
CA LEU A 27 2.51 10.76 29.81
C LEU A 27 3.15 10.56 31.20
N SER A 28 3.24 11.64 31.96
CA SER A 28 3.76 11.63 33.35
C SER A 28 2.97 10.72 34.30
N ASP A 29 1.70 10.44 33.98
CA ASP A 29 0.82 9.53 34.73
C ASP A 29 0.97 8.06 34.30
N GLY A 30 1.86 7.76 33.34
CA GLY A 30 2.16 6.41 32.86
C GLY A 30 1.31 5.93 31.68
N ARG A 31 0.26 6.66 31.28
CA ARG A 31 -0.56 6.30 30.11
C ARG A 31 0.28 6.34 28.83
N VAL A 32 -0.03 5.43 27.90
CA VAL A 32 0.55 5.45 26.55
C VAL A 32 -0.10 6.59 25.78
N VAL A 33 0.69 7.40 25.08
CA VAL A 33 0.15 8.45 24.21
C VAL A 33 0.59 8.25 22.76
N PHE A 34 -0.37 8.30 21.85
CA PHE A 34 -0.16 8.31 20.41
C PHE A 34 -0.18 9.76 19.93
N VAL A 35 0.89 10.22 19.30
CA VAL A 35 1.13 11.62 18.97
C VAL A 35 1.22 11.77 17.46
N ARG A 36 0.24 12.46 16.87
CA ARG A 36 0.25 12.78 15.44
C ARG A 36 1.41 13.72 15.12
N GLY A 37 2.20 13.37 14.12
CA GLY A 37 3.40 14.12 13.72
C GLY A 37 4.60 13.93 14.67
N GLY A 38 4.50 13.05 15.67
CA GLY A 38 5.60 12.70 16.56
C GLY A 38 6.65 11.84 15.87
N ILE A 39 7.91 12.27 15.95
CA ILE A 39 9.06 11.60 15.34
C ILE A 39 9.97 11.07 16.46
N PRO A 40 10.49 9.84 16.38
CA PRO A 40 11.33 9.28 17.43
C PRO A 40 12.56 10.15 17.70
N GLY A 41 12.76 10.50 18.97
CA GLY A 41 13.77 11.44 19.43
C GLY A 41 13.29 12.88 19.59
N ASP A 42 12.04 13.20 19.24
CA ASP A 42 11.45 14.49 19.59
C ASP A 42 11.19 14.59 21.09
N LEU A 43 11.30 15.83 21.60
CA LEU A 43 10.71 16.30 22.84
C LEU A 43 9.65 17.35 22.48
N ALA A 44 8.38 17.06 22.76
CA ALA A 44 7.27 17.90 22.28
C ALA A 44 6.28 18.26 23.40
N THR A 45 5.71 19.47 23.28
CA THR A 45 4.44 19.79 23.94
C THR A 45 3.30 19.29 23.04
N ILE A 46 2.37 18.58 23.66
CA ILE A 46 1.25 17.92 22.99
C ILE A 46 -0.08 18.33 23.62
N GLU A 47 -1.13 18.36 22.82
CA GLU A 47 -2.52 18.55 23.25
C GLU A 47 -3.30 17.24 23.08
N VAL A 48 -3.88 16.75 24.17
CA VAL A 48 -4.71 15.52 24.15
C VAL A 48 -6.05 15.81 23.50
N VAL A 49 -6.37 15.09 22.42
CA VAL A 49 -7.60 15.22 21.63
C VAL A 49 -8.58 14.07 21.84
N ASP A 50 -8.10 12.92 22.34
CA ASP A 50 -8.93 11.79 22.74
C ASP A 50 -8.23 11.01 23.85
N GLU A 51 -8.97 10.51 24.83
CA GLU A 51 -8.39 9.74 25.93
C GLU A 51 -9.29 8.61 26.41
N ARG A 52 -8.63 7.58 26.92
CA ARG A 52 -9.21 6.44 27.63
C ARG A 52 -8.41 6.20 28.90
N ARG A 53 -8.85 5.21 29.69
CA ARG A 53 -8.20 4.84 30.96
C ARG A 53 -6.70 4.55 30.81
N ASP A 54 -6.32 3.83 29.76
CA ASP A 54 -4.98 3.27 29.62
C ASP A 54 -4.15 3.96 28.50
N TRP A 55 -4.78 4.83 27.69
CA TRP A 55 -4.13 5.50 26.57
C TRP A 55 -4.74 6.86 26.23
N ALA A 56 -3.98 7.70 25.53
CA ALA A 56 -4.41 8.97 24.96
C ALA A 56 -3.95 9.13 23.50
N ARG A 57 -4.64 9.97 22.73
CA ARG A 57 -4.23 10.48 21.42
C ARG A 57 -4.05 11.97 21.52
N ALA A 58 -3.00 12.47 20.91
CA ALA A 58 -2.61 13.87 21.00
C ALA A 58 -2.06 14.40 19.67
N VAL A 59 -2.05 15.71 19.54
CA VAL A 59 -1.41 16.45 18.45
C VAL A 59 -0.27 17.28 19.00
N ILE A 60 0.81 17.46 18.23
CA ILE A 60 1.92 18.33 18.63
C ILE A 60 1.48 19.80 18.51
N THR A 61 1.68 20.57 19.57
CA THR A 61 1.51 22.03 19.56
C THR A 61 2.85 22.75 19.39
N SER A 62 3.93 22.23 19.97
CA SER A 62 5.29 22.72 19.74
C SER A 62 6.35 21.62 19.94
N VAL A 63 7.42 21.68 19.16
CA VAL A 63 8.59 20.81 19.34
C VAL A 63 9.67 21.59 20.10
N GLU A 64 9.96 21.17 21.33
CA GLU A 64 10.95 21.79 22.21
C GLU A 64 12.38 21.42 21.79
N ALA A 65 12.59 20.15 21.46
CA ALA A 65 13.83 19.64 20.88
C ALA A 65 13.48 18.65 19.76
N GLY A 66 13.82 19.00 18.52
CA GLY A 66 13.52 18.18 17.35
C GLY A 66 14.50 17.02 17.19
N SER A 67 13.98 15.87 16.78
CA SER A 67 14.78 14.73 16.36
C SER A 67 15.70 15.10 15.20
N THR A 68 16.87 14.48 15.12
CA THR A 68 17.75 14.57 13.93
C THR A 68 17.09 14.03 12.65
N LYS A 69 15.98 13.29 12.80
CA LYS A 69 15.18 12.76 11.70
C LYS A 69 14.13 13.76 11.18
N ARG A 70 13.94 14.90 11.87
CA ARG A 70 12.91 15.90 11.55
C ARG A 70 13.43 16.87 10.49
N GLY A 71 12.60 17.14 9.48
CA GLY A 71 12.80 18.13 8.44
C GLY A 71 11.64 19.13 8.37
N SER A 72 11.66 19.97 7.34
CA SER A 72 10.57 20.90 7.01
C SER A 72 9.92 20.51 5.69
N PRO A 73 8.58 20.33 5.64
CA PRO A 73 7.90 20.02 4.39
C PRO A 73 7.90 21.22 3.46
N THR A 74 8.22 21.01 2.18
CA THR A 74 8.26 22.07 1.15
C THR A 74 7.04 22.08 0.21
N CYS A 75 6.27 20.99 0.20
CA CYS A 75 5.12 20.83 -0.68
C CYS A 75 4.03 21.88 -0.37
N PRO A 76 3.63 22.74 -1.32
CA PRO A 76 2.62 23.77 -1.10
C PRO A 76 1.27 23.22 -0.65
N ALA A 77 0.81 22.13 -1.28
CA ALA A 77 -0.44 21.46 -0.90
C ALA A 77 -0.40 20.94 0.55
N ARG A 78 0.76 20.44 1.00
CA ARG A 78 0.95 20.04 2.40
C ARG A 78 0.90 21.27 3.32
N GLY A 79 1.55 22.37 2.94
CA GLY A 79 1.48 23.64 3.68
C GLY A 79 0.05 24.19 3.82
N ALA A 80 -0.81 23.96 2.82
CA ALA A 80 -2.23 24.32 2.85
C ALA A 80 -3.08 23.39 3.74
N GLY A 81 -2.57 22.22 4.12
CA GLY A 81 -3.24 21.25 5.00
C GLY A 81 -3.50 19.86 4.41
N CYS A 82 -2.96 19.54 3.22
CA CYS A 82 -3.18 18.24 2.58
C CYS A 82 -2.75 17.07 3.48
N GLY A 83 -3.66 16.09 3.62
CA GLY A 83 -3.45 14.88 4.42
C GLY A 83 -2.71 13.74 3.71
N GLY A 84 -2.28 13.92 2.47
CA GLY A 84 -1.73 12.84 1.65
C GLY A 84 -0.35 12.30 2.09
N CYS A 85 0.52 13.17 2.62
CA CYS A 85 1.87 12.80 3.08
C CYS A 85 1.98 13.05 4.59
N ASP A 86 1.60 12.06 5.40
CA ASP A 86 1.56 12.20 6.86
C ASP A 86 2.93 12.09 7.55
N TRP A 87 3.97 11.73 6.81
CA TRP A 87 5.37 11.73 7.23
C TRP A 87 6.19 12.83 6.52
N ALA A 88 5.54 13.92 6.09
CA ALA A 88 6.21 15.00 5.36
C ALA A 88 7.33 15.69 6.17
N GLU A 89 7.21 15.66 7.50
CA GLU A 89 8.18 16.22 8.45
C GLU A 89 9.33 15.25 8.78
N ILE A 90 9.29 14.00 8.30
CA ILE A 90 10.39 13.04 8.46
C ILE A 90 11.31 13.12 7.24
N LEU A 91 12.62 13.26 7.48
CA LEU A 91 13.61 13.28 6.40
C LEU A 91 13.63 11.92 5.65
N PRO A 92 13.66 11.92 4.30
CA PRO A 92 13.48 10.70 3.49
C PRO A 92 14.44 9.56 3.84
N GLN A 93 15.70 9.86 4.18
CA GLN A 93 16.69 8.85 4.52
C GLN A 93 16.35 8.01 5.76
N HIS A 94 15.37 8.42 6.58
CA HIS A 94 14.91 7.68 7.75
C HIS A 94 13.59 6.92 7.53
N HIS A 95 12.94 7.04 6.36
CA HIS A 95 11.63 6.43 6.12
C HIS A 95 11.68 4.91 6.26
N LEU A 96 12.61 4.24 5.55
CA LEU A 96 12.73 2.78 5.58
C LEU A 96 13.09 2.23 6.96
N GLU A 97 14.01 2.88 7.69
CA GLU A 97 14.38 2.49 9.06
C GLU A 97 13.15 2.49 9.99
N LEU A 98 12.36 3.57 9.94
CA LEU A 98 11.17 3.74 10.77
C LEU A 98 10.05 2.78 10.35
N LYS A 99 9.85 2.57 9.04
CA LYS A 99 8.90 1.59 8.50
C LYS A 99 9.23 0.16 8.93
N ALA A 100 10.50 -0.23 8.84
CA ALA A 100 10.97 -1.52 9.34
C ALA A 100 10.73 -1.66 10.86
N GLY A 101 10.91 -0.58 11.62
CA GLY A 101 10.57 -0.54 13.05
C GLY A 101 9.09 -0.84 13.33
N ILE A 102 8.17 -0.35 12.50
CA ILE A 102 6.73 -0.66 12.60
C ILE A 102 6.48 -2.17 12.39
N VAL A 103 7.13 -2.76 11.38
CA VAL A 103 7.01 -4.20 11.09
C VAL A 103 7.53 -5.05 12.24
N VAL A 104 8.69 -4.70 12.81
CA VAL A 104 9.25 -5.37 14.01
C VAL A 104 8.26 -5.36 15.16
N GLU A 105 7.68 -4.20 15.47
CA GLU A 105 6.75 -4.07 16.59
C GLU A 105 5.46 -4.85 16.33
N ALA A 106 4.96 -4.88 15.09
CA ALA A 106 3.79 -5.66 14.72
C ALA A 106 4.04 -7.17 14.88
N LEU A 107 5.17 -7.69 14.39
CA LEU A 107 5.56 -9.10 14.57
C LEU A 107 5.71 -9.46 16.05
N ARG A 108 6.40 -8.61 16.83
CA ARG A 108 6.61 -8.85 18.26
C ARG A 108 5.30 -8.84 19.04
N ARG A 109 4.41 -7.88 18.79
CA ARG A 109 3.16 -7.73 19.57
C ARG A 109 2.07 -8.70 19.15
N THR A 110 1.86 -8.85 17.84
CA THR A 110 0.74 -9.60 17.28
C THR A 110 1.12 -11.06 17.02
N ALA A 111 2.28 -11.29 16.40
CA ALA A 111 2.72 -12.64 16.06
C ALA A 111 3.50 -13.35 17.18
N LYS A 112 3.99 -12.60 18.17
CA LYS A 112 4.96 -13.07 19.18
C LYS A 112 6.26 -13.58 18.56
N MET A 113 6.63 -13.02 17.41
CA MET A 113 7.85 -13.35 16.68
C MET A 113 8.90 -12.26 16.88
N ASP A 114 10.12 -12.64 17.24
CA ASP A 114 11.26 -11.75 17.25
C ASP A 114 12.00 -11.86 15.91
N ARG A 115 11.54 -11.06 14.94
CA ARG A 115 12.03 -11.06 13.56
C ARG A 115 12.20 -9.63 13.08
N LYS A 116 13.30 -9.37 12.40
CA LYS A 116 13.60 -8.08 11.77
C LYS A 116 13.47 -8.23 10.25
N PRO A 117 12.70 -7.35 9.57
CA PRO A 117 12.68 -7.35 8.13
C PRO A 117 14.02 -6.85 7.58
N GLU A 118 14.41 -7.37 6.43
CA GLU A 118 15.43 -6.77 5.58
C GLU A 118 14.95 -5.37 5.14
N ILE A 119 15.89 -4.44 5.02
CA ILE A 119 15.60 -3.11 4.47
C ILE A 119 15.66 -3.23 2.96
N GLY A 120 14.52 -3.10 2.31
CA GLY A 120 14.42 -3.13 0.87
C GLY A 120 14.58 -1.76 0.23
N ALA A 121 14.13 -1.63 -1.01
CA ALA A 121 14.21 -0.41 -1.79
C ALA A 121 13.05 0.57 -1.50
N SER A 122 13.25 1.82 -1.93
CA SER A 122 12.26 2.90 -1.89
C SER A 122 12.12 3.47 -3.31
N VAL A 123 10.90 3.85 -3.68
CA VAL A 123 10.68 4.62 -4.91
C VAL A 123 11.21 6.05 -4.75
N ALA A 124 11.33 6.78 -5.86
CA ALA A 124 11.69 8.19 -5.79
C ALA A 124 10.65 8.95 -4.93
N ARG A 125 11.11 9.97 -4.19
CA ARG A 125 10.21 10.75 -3.32
C ARG A 125 9.16 11.54 -4.11
N ASN A 126 9.53 12.03 -5.29
CA ASN A 126 8.71 12.90 -6.12
C ASN A 126 8.39 12.19 -7.44
N ASN A 127 7.29 12.58 -8.07
CA ASN A 127 6.85 12.07 -9.38
C ASN A 127 6.70 10.53 -9.46
N TYR A 128 6.49 9.83 -8.35
CA TYR A 128 6.34 8.37 -8.36
C TYR A 128 4.88 7.92 -8.52
N ARG A 129 3.93 8.80 -8.21
CA ARG A 129 2.53 8.44 -8.11
C ARG A 129 1.82 8.65 -9.45
N SER A 130 1.58 7.55 -10.15
CA SER A 130 0.91 7.54 -11.46
C SER A 130 -0.61 7.39 -11.35
N SER A 131 -1.15 7.25 -10.13
CA SER A 131 -2.58 7.31 -9.86
C SER A 131 -2.89 8.16 -8.62
N VAL A 132 -3.72 9.19 -8.81
CA VAL A 132 -4.13 10.13 -7.77
C VAL A 132 -5.64 10.22 -7.70
N ARG A 133 -6.16 10.36 -6.48
CA ARG A 133 -7.57 10.67 -6.26
C ARG A 133 -7.68 12.09 -5.72
N VAL A 134 -8.39 12.93 -6.46
CA VAL A 134 -8.69 14.31 -6.08
C VAL A 134 -10.14 14.42 -5.63
N ILE A 135 -10.44 15.48 -4.89
CA ILE A 135 -11.80 15.86 -4.48
C ILE A 135 -12.05 17.30 -4.91
N GLY A 136 -13.26 17.59 -5.41
CA GLY A 136 -13.68 18.96 -5.69
C GLY A 136 -13.81 19.78 -4.41
N THR A 137 -13.19 20.95 -4.38
CA THR A 137 -13.30 21.91 -3.27
C THR A 137 -14.55 22.78 -3.41
N ALA A 138 -14.85 23.58 -2.37
CA ALA A 138 -15.94 24.55 -2.42
C ALA A 138 -15.81 25.57 -3.57
N ASP A 139 -14.58 25.84 -4.02
CA ASP A 139 -14.28 26.76 -5.12
C ASP A 139 -14.21 26.05 -6.48
N HIS A 140 -14.77 24.83 -6.58
CA HIS A 140 -14.75 23.97 -7.78
C HIS A 140 -13.34 23.60 -8.29
N ARG A 141 -12.32 23.69 -7.44
CA ARG A 141 -10.95 23.29 -7.79
C ARG A 141 -10.70 21.83 -7.44
N ALA A 142 -9.82 21.15 -8.16
CA ALA A 142 -9.28 19.89 -7.69
C ALA A 142 -8.42 20.11 -6.43
N GLY A 143 -8.57 19.18 -5.49
CA GLY A 143 -7.93 19.28 -4.19
C GLY A 143 -7.75 17.93 -3.51
N PHE A 144 -7.32 17.98 -2.26
CA PHE A 144 -7.15 16.82 -1.40
C PHE A 144 -7.87 17.02 -0.09
N ARG A 145 -8.18 15.92 0.60
CA ARG A 145 -8.72 15.99 1.97
C ARG A 145 -7.66 16.53 2.92
N ARG A 146 -8.10 17.33 3.90
CA ARG A 146 -7.25 17.79 5.00
C ARG A 146 -6.87 16.62 5.90
N ALA A 147 -5.75 16.77 6.61
CA ALA A 147 -5.29 15.76 7.54
C ALA A 147 -6.30 15.60 8.70
N ALA A 148 -6.95 14.43 8.77
CA ALA A 148 -7.90 14.05 9.82
C ALA A 148 -9.15 14.96 9.95
N GLU A 149 -9.56 15.55 8.83
CA GLU A 149 -10.83 16.27 8.70
C GLU A 149 -11.54 15.81 7.43
N ASP A 150 -12.86 15.95 7.37
CA ASP A 150 -13.66 15.66 6.16
C ASP A 150 -13.76 16.87 5.21
N THR A 151 -12.94 17.89 5.44
CA THR A 151 -12.82 19.09 4.61
C THR A 151 -11.74 18.92 3.55
N SER A 152 -11.75 19.76 2.51
CA SER A 152 -10.79 19.71 1.41
C SER A 152 -9.96 20.99 1.30
N VAL A 153 -8.79 20.86 0.68
CA VAL A 153 -7.89 21.96 0.31
C VAL A 153 -7.66 21.95 -1.18
N PRO A 154 -7.69 23.13 -1.84
CA PRO A 154 -7.28 23.21 -3.22
C PRO A 154 -5.80 22.86 -3.32
N ALA A 155 -5.42 22.22 -4.42
CA ALA A 155 -4.04 21.93 -4.73
C ALA A 155 -3.68 22.60 -6.04
N ASP A 156 -2.67 23.48 -6.02
CA ASP A 156 -2.08 23.98 -7.27
C ASP A 156 -1.24 22.89 -7.92
N ARG A 157 -0.60 22.02 -7.12
CA ARG A 157 0.20 20.91 -7.60
C ARG A 157 0.37 19.83 -6.53
N CYS A 158 0.62 18.59 -6.95
CA CYS A 158 1.06 17.50 -6.08
C CYS A 158 2.48 17.04 -6.46
N GLU A 159 3.47 17.25 -5.59
CA GLU A 159 4.89 16.93 -5.88
C GLU A 159 5.18 15.43 -6.05
N ILE A 160 4.34 14.58 -5.48
CA ILE A 160 4.49 13.12 -5.60
C ILE A 160 3.81 12.57 -6.85
N ALA A 161 2.88 13.31 -7.45
CA ALA A 161 2.19 12.91 -8.67
C ALA A 161 3.12 13.06 -9.88
N VAL A 162 3.00 12.16 -10.85
CA VAL A 162 3.73 12.31 -12.13
C VAL A 162 3.35 13.63 -12.82
N PRO A 163 4.25 14.24 -13.61
CA PRO A 163 4.07 15.61 -14.12
C PRO A 163 2.73 15.87 -14.81
N VAL A 164 2.29 14.97 -15.69
CA VAL A 164 1.00 15.11 -16.40
C VAL A 164 -0.19 15.18 -15.44
N LEU A 165 -0.18 14.41 -14.34
CA LEU A 165 -1.24 14.46 -13.34
C LEU A 165 -1.13 15.72 -12.47
N ALA A 166 0.09 16.16 -12.15
CA ALA A 166 0.33 17.41 -11.45
C ALA A 166 -0.23 18.61 -12.21
N GLU A 167 -0.05 18.67 -13.53
CA GLU A 167 -0.61 19.71 -14.42
C GLU A 167 -2.14 19.62 -14.53
N MET A 168 -2.69 18.40 -14.57
CA MET A 168 -4.15 18.21 -14.56
C MET A 168 -4.78 18.70 -13.25
N ILE A 169 -4.18 18.40 -12.10
CA ILE A 169 -4.67 18.88 -10.79
C ILE A 169 -4.80 20.41 -10.78
N GLU A 170 -3.86 21.13 -11.40
CA GLU A 170 -3.87 22.59 -11.46
C GLU A 170 -5.03 23.14 -12.32
N SER A 171 -5.38 22.43 -13.40
CA SER A 171 -6.18 22.96 -14.51
C SER A 171 -7.63 22.49 -14.56
N ILE A 172 -7.94 21.33 -13.98
CA ILE A 172 -9.31 20.79 -14.01
C ILE A 172 -10.22 21.47 -12.99
N THR A 173 -11.49 21.55 -13.34
CA THR A 173 -12.57 21.97 -12.45
C THR A 173 -13.36 20.73 -12.02
N VAL A 174 -13.66 20.61 -10.74
CA VAL A 174 -14.35 19.43 -10.16
C VAL A 174 -15.46 19.92 -9.25
N ASP A 175 -16.67 19.40 -9.45
CA ASP A 175 -17.81 19.75 -8.60
C ASP A 175 -17.54 19.47 -7.11
N PRO A 176 -17.97 20.34 -6.18
CA PRO A 176 -17.66 20.21 -4.76
C PRO A 176 -18.04 18.83 -4.20
N GLY A 177 -17.08 18.19 -3.53
CA GLY A 177 -17.27 16.87 -2.92
C GLY A 177 -17.18 15.68 -3.89
N LEU A 178 -17.14 15.91 -5.21
CA LEU A 178 -16.96 14.84 -6.19
C LEU A 178 -15.52 14.28 -6.11
N GLU A 179 -15.40 12.96 -6.00
CA GLU A 179 -14.10 12.27 -6.09
C GLU A 179 -13.80 11.84 -7.52
N VAL A 180 -12.60 12.19 -7.99
CA VAL A 180 -12.12 11.82 -9.32
C VAL A 180 -10.80 11.07 -9.18
N THR A 181 -10.73 9.90 -9.79
CA THR A 181 -9.47 9.14 -9.93
C THR A 181 -8.84 9.48 -11.27
N LEU A 182 -7.64 10.04 -11.23
CA LEU A 182 -6.81 10.28 -12.40
C LEU A 182 -5.67 9.25 -12.39
N ARG A 183 -5.37 8.68 -13.56
CA ARG A 183 -4.22 7.79 -13.73
C ARG A 183 -3.51 8.12 -15.03
N ALA A 184 -2.19 8.14 -14.99
CA ALA A 184 -1.35 8.30 -16.16
C ALA A 184 -0.40 7.12 -16.28
N SER A 185 -0.10 6.72 -17.51
CA SER A 185 1.00 5.84 -17.83
C SER A 185 2.30 6.63 -17.82
N VAL A 186 3.32 6.16 -17.10
CA VAL A 186 4.66 6.75 -17.21
C VAL A 186 5.32 6.35 -18.52
N ALA A 187 5.03 5.14 -19.01
CA ALA A 187 5.61 4.61 -20.24
C ALA A 187 5.07 5.29 -21.51
N THR A 188 3.75 5.48 -21.59
CA THR A 188 3.08 5.95 -22.83
C THR A 188 2.59 7.38 -22.76
N GLY A 189 2.44 7.94 -21.55
CA GLY A 189 1.82 9.25 -21.33
C GLY A 189 0.30 9.26 -21.49
N GLU A 190 -0.32 8.10 -21.75
CA GLU A 190 -1.78 7.96 -21.78
C GLU A 190 -2.38 8.28 -20.41
N VAL A 191 -3.58 8.85 -20.40
CA VAL A 191 -4.26 9.25 -19.17
C VAL A 191 -5.68 8.72 -19.17
N THR A 192 -6.11 8.20 -18.03
CA THR A 192 -7.51 7.88 -17.74
C THR A 192 -8.05 8.75 -16.61
N ALA A 193 -9.34 9.08 -16.68
CA ALA A 193 -10.06 9.73 -15.57
C ALA A 193 -11.39 9.01 -15.31
N ARG A 194 -11.71 8.83 -14.03
CA ARG A 194 -12.92 8.11 -13.58
C ARG A 194 -13.56 8.78 -12.36
N TRP A 195 -14.87 9.00 -12.45
CA TRP A 195 -15.73 9.48 -11.36
C TRP A 195 -17.13 8.86 -11.50
N ASP A 196 -18.00 9.09 -10.51
CA ASP A 196 -19.43 8.79 -10.62
C ASP A 196 -20.13 10.01 -11.24
N ASP A 197 -20.48 9.91 -12.52
CA ASP A 197 -21.10 10.99 -13.31
C ASP A 197 -22.49 11.39 -12.82
N ARG A 198 -23.12 10.58 -11.98
CA ARG A 198 -24.40 10.88 -11.34
C ARG A 198 -24.24 11.86 -10.17
N LEU A 199 -23.04 11.99 -9.63
CA LEU A 199 -22.74 12.82 -8.46
C LEU A 199 -22.22 14.21 -8.82
N GLY A 200 -21.79 14.42 -10.07
CA GLY A 200 -21.30 15.72 -10.53
C GLY A 200 -20.45 15.62 -11.79
N ASN A 201 -19.91 16.76 -12.19
CA ASN A 201 -19.14 16.95 -13.41
C ASN A 201 -17.67 17.28 -13.14
N VAL A 202 -16.87 17.02 -14.17
CA VAL A 202 -15.45 17.39 -14.24
C VAL A 202 -15.24 18.11 -15.57
N ASP A 203 -14.72 19.33 -15.52
CA ASP A 203 -14.42 20.16 -16.70
C ASP A 203 -12.92 20.39 -16.85
N GLY A 204 -12.49 20.75 -18.07
CA GLY A 204 -11.08 21.07 -18.37
C GLY A 204 -10.19 19.86 -18.60
N LEU A 205 -10.75 18.64 -18.67
CA LEU A 205 -9.99 17.45 -19.07
C LEU A 205 -9.50 17.59 -20.53
N PRO A 206 -8.21 17.33 -20.82
CA PRO A 206 -7.72 17.28 -22.19
C PRO A 206 -8.47 16.23 -23.03
N ALA A 207 -8.65 16.50 -24.33
CA ALA A 207 -9.35 15.58 -25.24
C ALA A 207 -8.67 14.20 -25.39
N SER A 208 -7.39 14.09 -25.03
CA SER A 208 -6.63 12.83 -25.00
C SER A 208 -6.90 11.96 -23.78
N VAL A 209 -7.63 12.47 -22.77
CA VAL A 209 -7.95 11.68 -21.57
C VAL A 209 -9.04 10.67 -21.88
N HIS A 210 -8.76 9.40 -21.64
CA HIS A 210 -9.73 8.33 -21.77
C HIS A 210 -10.66 8.34 -20.55
N ILE A 211 -11.97 8.45 -20.78
CA ILE A 211 -12.99 8.49 -19.73
C ILE A 211 -14.04 7.39 -19.93
N GLY A 212 -14.77 7.10 -18.87
CA GLY A 212 -15.88 6.13 -18.90
C GLY A 212 -15.49 4.72 -18.45
N PRO A 213 -16.43 3.77 -18.53
CA PRO A 213 -16.28 2.44 -17.94
C PRO A 213 -15.21 1.58 -18.61
N ASP A 214 -14.96 1.81 -19.91
CA ASP A 214 -14.01 1.06 -20.72
C ASP A 214 -12.65 1.77 -20.87
N ALA A 215 -12.46 2.91 -20.18
CA ALA A 215 -11.20 3.63 -20.21
C ALA A 215 -10.08 2.76 -19.64
N SER A 216 -8.99 2.62 -20.41
CA SER A 216 -7.77 1.92 -20.01
C SER A 216 -6.55 2.65 -20.58
N LEU A 217 -5.38 2.26 -20.07
CA LEU A 217 -4.08 2.67 -20.57
C LEU A 217 -3.13 1.47 -20.56
N ILE A 218 -2.00 1.60 -21.23
CA ILE A 218 -0.90 0.63 -21.14
C ILE A 218 0.18 1.20 -20.22
N GLU A 219 0.61 0.42 -19.24
CA GLU A 219 1.77 0.74 -18.40
C GLU A 219 2.84 -0.33 -18.55
N GLN A 220 4.11 0.04 -18.41
CA GLN A 220 5.21 -0.92 -18.50
C GLN A 220 5.75 -1.26 -17.11
N VAL A 221 5.84 -2.55 -16.80
CA VAL A 221 6.41 -3.08 -15.54
C VAL A 221 7.31 -4.27 -15.87
N ALA A 222 8.54 -4.27 -15.35
CA ALA A 222 9.53 -5.31 -15.57
C ALA A 222 9.73 -5.69 -17.05
N GLY A 223 9.59 -4.70 -17.95
CA GLY A 223 9.70 -4.87 -19.40
C GLY A 223 8.47 -5.49 -20.08
N VAL A 224 7.35 -5.66 -19.35
CA VAL A 224 6.07 -6.17 -19.88
C VAL A 224 5.07 -5.03 -19.95
N ASP A 225 4.39 -4.90 -21.09
CA ASP A 225 3.29 -3.96 -21.27
C ASP A 225 2.01 -4.56 -20.70
N LEU A 226 1.38 -3.85 -19.76
CA LEU A 226 0.17 -4.26 -19.06
C LEU A 226 -0.96 -3.28 -19.35
N VAL A 227 -2.08 -3.80 -19.82
CA VAL A 227 -3.34 -3.06 -19.88
C VAL A 227 -3.86 -2.88 -18.46
N VAL A 228 -4.20 -1.63 -18.13
CA VAL A 228 -4.76 -1.25 -16.83
C VAL A 228 -6.03 -0.44 -17.05
N SER A 229 -7.19 -1.05 -16.81
CA SER A 229 -8.46 -0.34 -16.82
C SER A 229 -8.52 0.70 -15.71
N ALA A 230 -9.18 1.83 -15.95
CA ALA A 230 -9.37 2.92 -14.99
C ALA A 230 -10.09 2.45 -13.70
N GLY A 231 -10.89 1.39 -13.81
CA GLY A 231 -11.55 0.73 -12.68
C GLY A 231 -10.73 -0.30 -11.92
N SER A 232 -9.61 -0.74 -12.48
CA SER A 232 -8.76 -1.76 -11.87
C SER A 232 -7.79 -1.11 -10.89
N PHE A 233 -7.44 -1.85 -9.84
CA PHE A 233 -6.34 -1.48 -8.96
C PHE A 233 -5.01 -1.60 -9.71
N PHE A 234 -4.08 -0.70 -9.40
CA PHE A 234 -2.69 -0.76 -9.82
C PHE A 234 -1.82 -0.20 -8.69
N GLN A 235 -0.54 -0.56 -8.68
CA GLN A 235 0.42 -0.03 -7.71
C GLN A 235 0.54 1.50 -7.81
N SER A 236 1.17 2.13 -6.81
CA SER A 236 1.26 3.61 -6.74
C SER A 236 1.88 4.24 -7.99
N GLY A 237 2.76 3.50 -8.66
CA GLY A 237 3.25 3.75 -10.01
C GLY A 237 4.09 2.56 -10.51
N PRO A 238 4.61 2.61 -11.75
CA PRO A 238 5.36 1.50 -12.33
C PRO A 238 6.64 1.20 -11.55
N GLN A 239 7.35 2.21 -11.04
CA GLN A 239 8.53 1.99 -10.19
C GLN A 239 8.19 1.18 -8.93
N ALA A 240 7.01 1.40 -8.34
CA ALA A 240 6.58 0.62 -7.18
C ALA A 240 6.25 -0.82 -7.58
N ALA A 241 5.61 -1.01 -8.74
CA ALA A 241 5.34 -2.33 -9.29
C ALA A 241 6.64 -3.09 -9.59
N ASP A 242 7.64 -2.44 -10.19
CA ASP A 242 8.96 -3.03 -10.48
C ASP A 242 9.64 -3.53 -9.20
N LEU A 243 9.70 -2.69 -8.16
CA LEU A 243 10.30 -3.07 -6.87
C LEU A 243 9.56 -4.25 -6.23
N LEU A 244 8.23 -4.30 -6.38
CA LEU A 244 7.43 -5.38 -5.83
C LEU A 244 7.64 -6.69 -6.59
N VAL A 245 7.68 -6.64 -7.92
CA VAL A 245 7.98 -7.78 -8.80
C VAL A 245 9.37 -8.33 -8.53
N ASP A 246 10.38 -7.47 -8.39
CA ASP A 246 11.75 -7.86 -8.02
C ASP A 246 11.77 -8.54 -6.64
N ALA A 247 11.13 -7.94 -5.63
CA ALA A 247 11.08 -8.50 -4.29
C ALA A 247 10.38 -9.87 -4.27
N VAL A 248 9.25 -10.03 -4.98
CA VAL A 248 8.55 -11.32 -5.10
C VAL A 248 9.45 -12.36 -5.78
N SER A 249 10.11 -12.00 -6.88
CA SER A 249 11.02 -12.90 -7.61
C SER A 249 12.19 -13.34 -6.74
N ARG A 250 12.79 -12.42 -5.96
CA ARG A 250 13.83 -12.77 -4.98
C ARG A 250 13.29 -13.72 -3.92
N HIS A 251 12.04 -13.56 -3.48
CA HIS A 251 11.40 -14.34 -2.41
C HIS A 251 10.83 -15.69 -2.87
N ALA A 252 10.73 -15.92 -4.17
CA ALA A 252 10.40 -17.22 -4.75
C ALA A 252 11.26 -17.51 -5.99
N PRO A 253 12.57 -17.82 -5.81
CA PRO A 253 13.40 -18.27 -6.93
C PRO A 253 12.84 -19.53 -7.61
N GLU A 254 12.01 -20.32 -6.91
CA GLU A 254 11.32 -21.49 -7.45
C GLU A 254 10.36 -21.17 -8.60
N LEU A 255 9.91 -19.92 -8.76
CA LEU A 255 9.09 -19.50 -9.90
C LEU A 255 9.75 -19.85 -11.24
N ALA A 256 11.08 -19.82 -11.31
CA ALA A 256 11.84 -20.12 -12.53
C ALA A 256 11.75 -21.58 -12.98
N SER A 257 11.38 -22.51 -12.10
CA SER A 257 11.32 -23.95 -12.39
C SER A 257 9.99 -24.61 -12.01
N ALA A 258 9.04 -23.85 -11.46
CA ALA A 258 7.75 -24.35 -11.05
C ALA A 258 6.94 -24.83 -12.26
N ARG A 259 6.16 -25.90 -12.08
CA ARG A 259 5.20 -26.35 -13.09
C ARG A 259 3.90 -25.55 -13.04
N ALA A 260 3.52 -25.11 -11.85
CA ALA A 260 2.31 -24.33 -11.66
C ALA A 260 2.38 -23.37 -10.47
N VAL A 261 1.77 -22.20 -10.62
CA VAL A 261 1.76 -21.10 -9.64
C VAL A 261 0.35 -20.58 -9.45
N VAL A 262 0.02 -20.15 -8.24
CA VAL A 262 -1.21 -19.37 -7.97
C VAL A 262 -0.83 -17.92 -7.72
N ASP A 263 -1.42 -17.01 -8.48
CA ASP A 263 -1.45 -15.57 -8.23
C ASP A 263 -2.80 -15.23 -7.56
N ALA A 264 -2.80 -15.23 -6.23
CA ALA A 264 -3.97 -14.98 -5.40
C ALA A 264 -4.13 -13.48 -5.13
N TYR A 265 -5.36 -12.99 -5.25
CA TYR A 265 -5.64 -11.55 -5.30
C TYR A 265 -4.92 -10.89 -6.48
N GLY A 266 -4.81 -11.62 -7.60
CA GLY A 266 -3.87 -11.30 -8.67
C GLY A 266 -4.22 -10.04 -9.47
N GLY A 267 -5.37 -9.40 -9.22
CA GLY A 267 -5.74 -8.14 -9.87
C GLY A 267 -5.68 -8.26 -11.40
N ILE A 268 -4.86 -7.41 -12.02
CA ILE A 268 -4.63 -7.39 -13.47
C ILE A 268 -3.62 -8.46 -13.95
N GLY A 269 -3.25 -9.42 -13.10
CA GLY A 269 -2.26 -10.45 -13.37
C GLY A 269 -0.81 -9.97 -13.28
N LEU A 270 -0.51 -8.99 -12.41
CA LEU A 270 0.81 -8.35 -12.33
C LEU A 270 1.95 -9.37 -12.18
N PHE A 271 1.89 -10.24 -11.18
CA PHE A 271 2.96 -11.20 -10.91
C PHE A 271 2.94 -12.34 -11.92
N ALA A 272 1.77 -12.85 -12.27
CA ALA A 272 1.62 -13.87 -13.32
C ALA A 272 2.23 -13.41 -14.66
N ALA A 273 2.14 -12.13 -15.01
CA ALA A 273 2.65 -11.59 -16.27
C ALA A 273 4.15 -11.27 -16.22
N THR A 274 4.68 -10.86 -15.07
CA THR A 274 6.04 -10.30 -14.97
C THR A 274 7.04 -11.20 -14.24
N ALA A 275 6.62 -11.91 -13.19
CA ALA A 275 7.51 -12.71 -12.34
C ALA A 275 7.50 -14.21 -12.70
N VAL A 276 6.45 -14.68 -13.38
CA VAL A 276 6.26 -16.10 -13.69
C VAL A 276 6.62 -16.38 -15.16
N PRO A 277 7.58 -17.27 -15.45
CA PRO A 277 7.98 -17.61 -16.82
C PRO A 277 6.79 -18.06 -17.68
N SER A 278 6.85 -17.80 -19.00
CA SER A 278 5.72 -17.96 -19.93
C SER A 278 5.19 -19.40 -19.98
N GLU A 279 6.07 -20.39 -19.85
CA GLU A 279 5.78 -21.83 -19.91
C GLU A 279 5.08 -22.39 -18.67
N VAL A 280 5.04 -21.64 -17.57
CA VAL A 280 4.46 -22.09 -16.29
C VAL A 280 2.95 -21.90 -16.28
N ASP A 281 2.21 -22.94 -15.86
CA ASP A 281 0.76 -22.86 -15.66
C ASP A 281 0.43 -21.91 -14.50
N VAL A 282 -0.53 -21.01 -14.69
CA VAL A 282 -0.90 -20.01 -13.68
C VAL A 282 -2.39 -20.04 -13.38
N TRP A 283 -2.74 -19.96 -12.09
CA TRP A 283 -4.09 -19.60 -11.66
C TRP A 283 -4.11 -18.17 -11.17
N VAL A 284 -4.96 -17.32 -11.75
CA VAL A 284 -5.24 -15.98 -11.24
C VAL A 284 -6.59 -16.00 -10.53
N VAL A 285 -6.59 -15.68 -9.23
CA VAL A 285 -7.80 -15.64 -8.41
C VAL A 285 -8.09 -14.20 -7.99
N GLU A 286 -9.20 -13.64 -8.46
CA GLU A 286 -9.54 -12.22 -8.26
C GLU A 286 -11.05 -12.02 -8.13
N THR A 287 -11.49 -11.09 -7.29
CA THR A 287 -12.90 -10.73 -7.10
C THR A 287 -13.42 -9.74 -8.15
N SER A 288 -12.58 -8.79 -8.56
CA SER A 288 -12.88 -7.74 -9.51
C SER A 288 -12.98 -8.28 -10.92
N ARG A 289 -14.17 -8.18 -11.50
CA ARG A 289 -14.42 -8.56 -12.90
C ARG A 289 -13.58 -7.74 -13.88
N ALA A 290 -13.40 -6.44 -13.61
CA ALA A 290 -12.62 -5.55 -14.47
C ALA A 290 -11.13 -5.94 -14.45
N ALA A 291 -10.57 -6.15 -13.26
CA ALA A 291 -9.16 -6.55 -13.14
C ALA A 291 -8.91 -7.94 -13.78
N LEU A 292 -9.84 -8.88 -13.62
CA LEU A 292 -9.74 -10.20 -14.27
C LEU A 292 -9.94 -10.12 -15.80
N ALA A 293 -10.58 -9.07 -16.34
CA ALA A 293 -10.62 -8.83 -17.78
C ALA A 293 -9.25 -8.33 -18.28
N ASP A 294 -8.63 -7.39 -17.56
CA ASP A 294 -7.27 -6.93 -17.83
C ASP A 294 -6.27 -8.10 -17.76
N ALA A 295 -6.36 -8.94 -16.72
CA ALA A 295 -5.49 -10.11 -16.55
C ALA A 295 -5.57 -11.10 -17.72
N ARG A 296 -6.74 -11.26 -18.35
CA ARG A 296 -6.87 -12.12 -19.54
C ARG A 296 -6.15 -11.56 -20.75
N ILE A 297 -6.12 -10.23 -20.89
CA ILE A 297 -5.40 -9.56 -21.96
C ILE A 297 -3.90 -9.63 -21.68
N ASN A 298 -3.49 -9.32 -20.45
CA ASN A 298 -2.07 -9.26 -20.04
C ASN A 298 -1.38 -10.63 -20.06
N LEU A 299 -2.14 -11.72 -19.93
CA LEU A 299 -1.62 -13.09 -19.96
C LEU A 299 -1.91 -13.79 -21.30
N ASP A 300 -2.49 -13.09 -22.28
CA ASP A 300 -2.71 -13.66 -23.61
C ASP A 300 -1.37 -13.99 -24.28
N GLY A 301 -1.32 -15.11 -25.00
CA GLY A 301 -0.11 -15.56 -25.70
C GLY A 301 0.96 -16.24 -24.84
N ARG A 302 0.72 -16.45 -23.53
CA ARG A 302 1.58 -17.33 -22.70
C ARG A 302 1.59 -18.76 -23.23
N GLU A 303 2.73 -19.43 -23.10
CA GLU A 303 2.89 -20.83 -23.52
C GLU A 303 2.21 -21.80 -22.55
N GLY A 304 2.38 -21.54 -21.25
CA GLY A 304 1.70 -22.20 -20.15
C GLY A 304 0.25 -21.75 -20.05
N ARG A 305 -0.59 -22.58 -19.44
CA ARG A 305 -2.02 -22.32 -19.35
C ARG A 305 -2.31 -21.27 -18.29
N SER A 306 -3.14 -20.29 -18.64
CA SER A 306 -3.68 -19.32 -17.68
C SER A 306 -5.14 -19.65 -17.35
N GLU A 307 -5.40 -19.96 -16.08
CA GLU A 307 -6.73 -20.21 -15.54
C GLU A 307 -7.18 -19.04 -14.65
N PHE A 308 -8.41 -18.58 -14.86
CA PHE A 308 -8.94 -17.38 -14.21
C PHE A 308 -10.15 -17.74 -13.35
N ALA A 309 -10.07 -17.49 -12.05
CA ALA A 309 -11.15 -17.75 -11.11
C ALA A 309 -11.67 -16.44 -10.52
N GLN A 310 -12.90 -16.07 -10.90
CA GLN A 310 -13.56 -14.92 -10.26
C GLN A 310 -14.11 -15.32 -8.89
N GLY A 311 -13.61 -14.73 -7.82
CA GLY A 311 -14.15 -14.94 -6.47
C GLY A 311 -13.16 -14.71 -5.34
N GLU A 312 -13.64 -14.88 -4.11
CA GLU A 312 -12.81 -14.78 -2.90
C GLU A 312 -11.80 -15.94 -2.83
N PHE A 313 -10.51 -15.63 -2.72
CA PHE A 313 -9.46 -16.63 -2.57
C PHE A 313 -9.71 -17.60 -1.41
N GLY A 314 -10.27 -17.11 -0.29
CA GLY A 314 -10.65 -17.95 0.85
C GLY A 314 -11.62 -19.10 0.53
N ARG A 315 -12.39 -18.99 -0.56
CA ARG A 315 -13.30 -20.03 -1.06
C ARG A 315 -12.75 -20.82 -2.24
N TRP A 316 -11.65 -20.36 -2.84
CA TRP A 316 -11.04 -21.01 -3.99
C TRP A 316 -10.57 -22.44 -3.67
N ARG A 317 -10.57 -23.28 -4.71
CA ARG A 317 -10.08 -24.65 -4.73
C ARG A 317 -9.34 -24.88 -6.05
N PRO A 318 -8.25 -25.66 -6.05
CA PRO A 318 -7.63 -26.11 -7.30
C PRO A 318 -8.67 -26.86 -8.13
N VAL A 319 -8.85 -26.44 -9.38
CA VAL A 319 -9.81 -27.08 -10.30
C VAL A 319 -9.24 -28.40 -10.83
N ARG A 320 -7.91 -28.52 -10.86
CA ARG A 320 -7.15 -29.66 -11.34
C ARG A 320 -6.51 -30.41 -10.18
N GLY A 321 -7.08 -31.56 -9.82
CA GLY A 321 -6.57 -32.39 -8.72
C GLY A 321 -5.22 -33.07 -9.02
N ASP A 322 -4.79 -33.10 -10.28
CA ASP A 322 -3.53 -33.67 -10.74
C ASP A 322 -2.36 -32.68 -10.76
N LEU A 323 -2.65 -31.36 -10.77
CA LEU A 323 -1.64 -30.30 -10.79
C LEU A 323 -1.70 -29.48 -9.51
N ARG A 324 -0.74 -29.73 -8.61
CA ARG A 324 -0.56 -28.97 -7.37
C ARG A 324 0.34 -27.76 -7.65
N PRO A 325 -0.03 -26.54 -7.23
CA PRO A 325 0.85 -25.39 -7.32
C PRO A 325 2.04 -25.54 -6.37
N GLU A 326 3.23 -25.23 -6.86
CA GLU A 326 4.47 -25.28 -6.07
C GLU A 326 4.67 -23.98 -5.28
N VAL A 327 4.27 -22.86 -5.89
CA VAL A 327 4.32 -21.52 -5.30
C VAL A 327 2.93 -20.88 -5.29
N VAL A 328 2.58 -20.23 -4.18
CA VAL A 328 1.47 -19.28 -4.10
C VAL A 328 2.07 -17.90 -3.88
N ILE A 329 1.70 -16.94 -4.72
CA ILE A 329 1.91 -15.51 -4.49
C ILE A 329 0.56 -14.96 -4.03
N ALA A 330 0.54 -14.19 -2.93
CA ALA A 330 -0.68 -13.59 -2.44
C ALA A 330 -0.45 -12.11 -2.08
N ASP A 331 -1.26 -11.22 -2.67
CA ASP A 331 -1.25 -9.77 -2.43
C ASP A 331 -2.65 -9.28 -1.98
N PRO A 332 -3.11 -9.67 -0.78
CA PRO A 332 -4.41 -9.26 -0.28
C PRO A 332 -4.48 -7.76 0.01
N ALA A 333 -5.71 -7.22 0.02
CA ALA A 333 -5.99 -5.90 0.57
C ALA A 333 -5.57 -5.79 2.05
N ARG A 334 -5.65 -4.57 2.62
CA ARG A 334 -5.24 -4.24 4.01
C ARG A 334 -5.76 -5.18 5.10
N SER A 335 -6.87 -5.89 4.86
CA SER A 335 -7.39 -6.88 5.80
C SER A 335 -6.48 -8.10 5.96
N GLY A 336 -5.51 -8.32 5.08
CA GLY A 336 -4.67 -9.52 4.96
C GLY A 336 -5.44 -10.74 4.46
N LEU A 337 -4.79 -11.91 4.53
CA LEU A 337 -5.37 -13.22 4.22
C LEU A 337 -6.51 -13.59 5.18
N GLY A 338 -6.26 -13.37 6.47
CA GLY A 338 -7.10 -13.87 7.55
C GLY A 338 -7.23 -15.39 7.53
N ARG A 339 -8.10 -15.94 8.41
CA ARG A 339 -8.34 -17.39 8.45
C ARG A 339 -8.79 -17.97 7.10
N PRO A 340 -9.72 -17.35 6.36
CA PRO A 340 -10.17 -17.91 5.08
C PRO A 340 -9.03 -18.02 4.05
N GLY A 341 -8.23 -16.96 3.89
CA GLY A 341 -7.09 -16.95 2.97
C GLY A 341 -6.01 -17.95 3.37
N VAL A 342 -5.65 -18.01 4.67
CA VAL A 342 -4.70 -19.02 5.18
C VAL A 342 -5.21 -20.44 4.91
N SER A 343 -6.48 -20.73 5.17
CA SER A 343 -7.06 -22.03 4.84
C SER A 343 -7.01 -22.34 3.34
N ALA A 344 -7.12 -21.33 2.47
CA ALA A 344 -6.96 -21.52 1.03
C ALA A 344 -5.53 -21.86 0.63
N VAL A 345 -4.53 -21.18 1.20
CA VAL A 345 -3.12 -21.55 1.05
C VAL A 345 -2.88 -22.98 1.49
N VAL A 346 -3.35 -23.36 2.69
CA VAL A 346 -3.16 -24.72 3.23
C VAL A 346 -3.76 -25.77 2.31
N ARG A 347 -4.95 -25.52 1.76
CA ARG A 347 -5.62 -26.43 0.80
C ARG A 347 -4.93 -26.49 -0.57
N ALA A 348 -4.36 -25.38 -1.04
CA ALA A 348 -3.53 -25.36 -2.24
C ALA A 348 -2.23 -26.15 -2.03
N GLN A 349 -1.84 -26.32 -0.76
CA GLN A 349 -0.68 -27.06 -0.31
C GLN A 349 0.62 -26.59 -0.96
N PRO A 350 0.97 -25.31 -1.15
CA PRO A 350 2.24 -24.98 -1.79
C PRO A 350 3.46 -25.39 -0.94
N GLU A 351 4.62 -25.44 -1.58
CA GLU A 351 5.91 -25.55 -0.89
C GLU A 351 6.37 -24.19 -0.39
N VAL A 352 6.13 -23.16 -1.19
CA VAL A 352 6.46 -21.76 -0.92
C VAL A 352 5.22 -20.89 -1.01
N LEU A 353 5.02 -20.03 -0.02
CA LEU A 353 4.10 -18.90 -0.10
C LEU A 353 4.93 -17.61 -0.08
N VAL A 354 4.71 -16.74 -1.07
CA VAL A 354 5.11 -15.33 -1.00
C VAL A 354 3.89 -14.52 -0.63
N LEU A 355 3.93 -13.86 0.53
CA LEU A 355 2.87 -12.96 0.99
C LEU A 355 3.36 -11.53 0.91
N VAL A 356 2.67 -10.74 0.10
CA VAL A 356 2.77 -9.28 0.02
C VAL A 356 1.73 -8.67 0.96
N SER A 357 2.08 -7.61 1.69
CA SER A 357 1.16 -6.99 2.65
C SER A 357 1.47 -5.52 2.89
N CYS A 358 0.48 -4.68 2.58
CA CYS A 358 0.51 -3.24 2.80
C CYS A 358 0.12 -2.82 4.24
N ASP A 359 -0.27 -3.78 5.10
CA ASP A 359 -0.59 -3.55 6.52
C ASP A 359 0.29 -4.46 7.43
N PRO A 360 1.15 -3.88 8.27
CA PRO A 360 2.09 -4.65 9.09
C PRO A 360 1.38 -5.46 10.21
N VAL A 361 0.22 -5.00 10.70
CA VAL A 361 -0.53 -5.70 11.75
C VAL A 361 -1.21 -6.95 11.21
N SER A 362 -1.84 -6.83 10.05
CA SER A 362 -2.46 -7.95 9.34
C SER A 362 -1.42 -8.95 8.86
N PHE A 363 -0.28 -8.49 8.34
CA PHE A 363 0.88 -9.34 8.07
C PHE A 363 1.28 -10.16 9.31
N ALA A 364 1.50 -9.51 10.46
CA ALA A 364 1.90 -10.20 11.67
C ALA A 364 0.84 -11.20 12.16
N ARG A 365 -0.45 -10.86 12.06
CA ARG A 365 -1.55 -11.79 12.36
C ARG A 365 -1.50 -13.01 11.44
N ASP A 366 -1.31 -12.80 10.14
CA ASP A 366 -1.30 -13.87 9.15
C ASP A 366 -0.06 -14.76 9.27
N ALA A 367 1.10 -14.19 9.60
CA ALA A 367 2.30 -14.94 9.93
C ALA A 367 2.06 -15.93 11.08
N ALA A 368 1.38 -15.50 12.15
CA ALA A 368 1.04 -16.39 13.27
C ALA A 368 -0.05 -17.42 12.95
N LEU A 369 -0.95 -17.13 12.01
CA LEU A 369 -1.91 -18.11 11.51
C LEU A 369 -1.22 -19.16 10.64
N LEU A 370 -0.32 -18.74 9.76
CA LEU A 370 0.48 -19.61 8.89
C LEU A 370 1.39 -20.55 9.71
N GLU A 371 2.02 -20.04 10.78
CA GLU A 371 2.84 -20.87 11.68
C GLU A 371 2.07 -22.01 12.32
N LYS A 372 0.82 -21.76 12.74
CA LYS A 372 -0.07 -22.80 13.29
C LYS A 372 -0.45 -23.87 12.28
N GLU A 373 -0.40 -23.54 11.00
CA GLU A 373 -0.75 -24.43 9.89
C GLU A 373 0.49 -25.08 9.24
N GLY A 374 1.66 -24.99 9.90
CA GLY A 374 2.88 -25.65 9.44
C GLY A 374 3.63 -24.90 8.34
N PHE A 375 3.59 -23.56 8.36
CA PHE A 375 4.46 -22.72 7.54
C PHE A 375 5.44 -21.95 8.43
N ARG A 376 6.71 -21.89 8.05
CA ARG A 376 7.72 -21.08 8.74
C ARG A 376 7.96 -19.81 7.97
N LEU A 377 7.85 -18.65 8.63
CA LEU A 377 8.36 -17.39 8.11
C LEU A 377 9.89 -17.51 8.01
N GLU A 378 10.40 -17.55 6.79
CA GLU A 378 11.82 -17.70 6.53
C GLU A 378 12.52 -16.34 6.50
N ARG A 379 11.93 -15.38 5.78
CA ARG A 379 12.42 -14.01 5.69
C ARG A 379 11.30 -13.04 5.30
N CYS A 380 11.53 -11.76 5.56
CA CYS A 380 10.65 -10.68 5.11
C CYS A 380 11.48 -9.42 4.82
N GLU A 381 10.99 -8.60 3.91
CA GLU A 381 11.61 -7.36 3.44
C GLU A 381 10.59 -6.23 3.51
N ALA A 382 11.01 -5.08 4.02
CA ALA A 382 10.18 -3.87 4.06
C ALA A 382 10.57 -2.94 2.90
N LEU A 383 9.60 -2.65 2.04
CA LEU A 383 9.74 -1.72 0.91
C LEU A 383 9.01 -0.41 1.21
N ASP A 384 9.52 0.68 0.64
CA ASP A 384 8.89 1.99 0.69
C ASP A 384 8.32 2.38 -0.68
N LEU A 385 7.09 1.92 -0.93
CA LEU A 385 6.34 2.22 -2.16
C LEU A 385 5.48 3.49 -2.06
N PHE A 386 5.51 4.13 -0.88
CA PHE A 386 4.79 5.37 -0.57
C PHE A 386 5.65 6.32 0.30
N PRO A 387 6.77 6.84 -0.22
CA PRO A 387 7.61 7.76 0.53
C PRO A 387 6.83 9.00 0.96
N GLY A 388 7.13 9.49 2.17
CA GLY A 388 6.37 10.58 2.80
C GLY A 388 5.06 10.14 3.45
N THR A 389 4.76 8.84 3.49
CA THR A 389 3.66 8.27 4.26
C THR A 389 4.15 7.20 5.23
N HIS A 390 3.34 6.86 6.24
CA HIS A 390 3.60 5.72 7.13
C HIS A 390 3.41 4.33 6.48
N HIS A 391 2.86 4.25 5.26
CA HIS A 391 2.58 2.97 4.62
C HIS A 391 3.88 2.23 4.30
N VAL A 392 3.93 0.96 4.67
CA VAL A 392 5.05 0.06 4.41
C VAL A 392 4.52 -1.17 3.70
N GLU A 393 5.20 -1.57 2.64
CA GLU A 393 4.91 -2.82 1.95
C GLU A 393 5.84 -3.89 2.50
N VAL A 394 5.30 -5.05 2.85
CA VAL A 394 6.09 -6.17 3.37
C VAL A 394 5.97 -7.36 2.44
N VAL A 395 7.09 -7.75 1.83
CA VAL A 395 7.18 -8.99 1.05
C VAL A 395 7.80 -10.05 1.93
N SER A 396 7.16 -11.22 2.03
CA SER A 396 7.56 -12.25 2.97
C SER A 396 7.50 -13.64 2.34
N ARG A 397 8.48 -14.48 2.70
CA ARG A 397 8.58 -15.86 2.24
C ARG A 397 8.27 -16.80 3.38
N PHE A 398 7.30 -17.67 3.14
CA PHE A 398 6.93 -18.78 4.02
C PHE A 398 7.22 -20.10 3.34
N VAL A 399 7.81 -21.03 4.07
CA VAL A 399 8.10 -22.40 3.60
C VAL A 399 7.36 -23.41 4.46
N ARG A 400 6.81 -24.46 3.84
CA ARG A 400 6.11 -25.52 4.58
C ARG A 400 7.09 -26.29 5.48
N THR A 401 6.79 -26.42 6.76
CA THR A 401 7.59 -27.19 7.73
C THR A 401 7.35 -28.68 7.49
N GLY A 402 8.25 -29.28 6.71
CA GLY A 402 8.15 -30.68 6.25
C GLY A 402 8.84 -30.92 4.91
N THR A 403 9.17 -29.84 4.19
CA THR A 403 9.89 -29.87 2.89
C THR A 403 11.37 -29.54 3.01
N LEU A 404 11.97 -29.60 4.22
CA LEU A 404 13.43 -29.65 4.31
C LEU A 404 13.86 -31.00 3.73
N ALA A 405 14.14 -31.03 2.43
CA ALA A 405 14.97 -32.08 1.85
C ALA A 405 16.31 -32.12 2.61
N PRO A 406 16.86 -33.32 2.85
CA PRO A 406 18.02 -33.55 3.70
C PRO A 406 19.30 -32.83 3.24
#